data_AF-B9G265-F1
#
_entry.id   AF-B9G265-F1
#
_cell.length_a   1.000
_cell.length_b   1.000
_cell.length_c   1.000
_cell.angle_alpha   90.00
_cell.angle_beta   90.00
_cell.angle_gamma   90.00
#
_symmetry.space_group_name_H-M   'P 1'
#
loop_
_entity.id
_entity.type
_entity.pdbx_description
1 polymer ?
#
loop_
_entity_poly.entity_id
_entity_poly.type
_entity_poly.pdbx_seq_one_letter_code
_entity_poly.pdbx_strand_id
1 'polypeptide(L)' 'MSQTDFIIMESAEIPGFGGTSWTDQETLLLLEALVILQAKWGDIAEHVDTKTKAQCMLH' A
#
# COMPACT_ATOMS: atom_id res chain seq x y z
N MET A 1 19.31 20.86 22.65
CA MET A 1 19.48 20.12 21.38
C MET A 1 18.24 19.23 21.26
N SER A 2 17.27 19.59 20.40
CA SER A 2 16.05 18.79 20.22
C SER A 2 16.44 17.50 19.50
N GLN A 3 16.23 16.37 20.16
CA GLN A 3 16.57 15.05 19.64
C GLN A 3 15.45 14.59 18.70
N THR A 4 15.60 14.97 17.44
CA THR A 4 15.12 14.25 16.25
C THR A 4 13.66 13.76 16.26
N ASP A 5 12.79 14.57 15.66
CA ASP A 5 11.38 14.26 15.34
C ASP A 5 11.25 13.27 14.17
N PHE A 6 11.81 12.06 14.28
CA PHE A 6 11.54 10.98 13.33
C PHE A 6 10.79 9.86 14.03
N ILE A 7 9.49 9.75 13.74
CA ILE A 7 8.68 8.59 14.08
C ILE A 7 9.09 7.47 13.12
N ILE A 8 9.70 6.41 13.66
CA ILE A 8 9.87 5.16 12.94
C ILE A 8 8.48 4.55 12.81
N MET A 9 7.89 4.64 11.63
CA MET A 9 6.69 3.87 11.29
C MET A 9 7.13 2.41 11.19
N GLU A 10 6.98 1.67 12.28
CA GLU A 10 7.16 0.23 12.27
C GLU A 10 6.04 -0.33 11.40
N SER A 11 6.39 -0.73 10.16
CA SER A 11 5.50 -1.54 9.32
C SER A 11 5.28 -2.84 10.08
N ALA A 12 4.18 -2.90 10.83
CA ALA A 12 3.80 -4.07 11.62
C ALA A 12 3.34 -5.16 10.67
N GLU A 13 4.30 -5.83 10.03
CA GLU A 13 4.06 -7.02 9.23
C GLU A 13 3.87 -8.19 10.18
N ILE A 14 2.62 -8.58 10.41
CA ILE A 14 2.29 -9.87 11.01
C ILE A 14 2.58 -10.94 9.95
N PRO A 15 3.61 -11.80 10.13
CA PRO A 15 3.96 -12.79 9.13
C PRO A 15 2.92 -13.92 9.19
N GLY A 16 2.02 -13.98 8.22
CA GLY A 16 1.14 -15.14 8.08
C GLY A 16 -0.21 -14.95 7.38
N PHE A 17 -0.65 -13.73 7.07
CA PHE A 17 -1.95 -13.53 6.41
C PHE A 17 -1.79 -12.84 5.04
N GLY A 18 -1.06 -13.50 4.14
CA GLY A 18 -1.04 -13.14 2.73
C GLY A 18 -2.44 -13.21 2.15
N GLY A 19 -3.10 -12.06 1.99
CA GLY A 19 -4.38 -11.99 1.31
C GLY A 19 -5.25 -10.77 1.61
N THR A 20 -5.35 -10.33 2.88
CA THR A 20 -6.41 -9.39 3.29
C THR A 20 -5.95 -8.17 4.10
N SER A 21 -4.77 -8.17 4.71
CA SER A 21 -4.28 -7.00 5.43
C SER A 21 -3.54 -6.05 4.48
N TRP A 22 -4.04 -4.83 4.38
CA TRP A 22 -3.37 -3.73 3.70
C TRP A 22 -2.65 -2.90 4.75
N THR A 23 -1.37 -2.61 4.52
CA THR A 23 -0.66 -1.64 5.35
C THR A 23 -1.08 -0.22 4.97
N ASP A 24 -0.86 0.73 5.87
CA ASP A 24 -1.11 2.15 5.57
C ASP A 24 -0.32 2.60 4.34
N GLN A 25 0.92 2.12 4.19
CA GLN A 25 1.76 2.41 3.04
C GLN A 25 1.13 1.88 1.73
N GLU A 26 0.69 0.63 1.71
CA GLU A 26 0.02 0.04 0.53
C GLU A 26 -1.28 0.76 0.19
N THR A 27 -2.02 1.21 1.19
CA THR A 27 -3.26 1.96 1.04
C THR A 27 -3.00 3.33 0.40
N LEU A 28 -1.95 4.03 0.85
CA LEU A 28 -1.54 5.30 0.26
C LEU A 28 -1.10 5.14 -1.20
N LEU A 29 -0.30 4.10 -1.52
CA LEU A 29 0.10 3.78 -2.89
C LEU A 29 -1.11 3.49 -3.79
N LEU A 30 -2.10 2.75 -3.28
CA LEU A 30 -3.33 2.48 -4.03
C LEU A 30 -4.11 3.77 -4.33
N LEU A 31 -4.23 4.67 -3.35
CA LEU A 31 -4.95 5.94 -3.52
C LEU A 31 -4.25 6.88 -4.51
N GLU A 32 -2.92 6.96 -4.46
CA GLU A 32 -2.12 7.71 -5.44
C GLU A 32 -2.32 7.14 -6.86
N ALA A 33 -2.19 5.83 -7.00
CA ALA A 33 -2.38 5.12 -8.25
C ALA A 33 -3.80 5.33 -8.81
N LEU A 34 -4.85 5.33 -7.97
CA LEU A 34 -6.22 5.58 -8.41
C LEU A 34 -6.42 6.98 -8.99
N VAL A 35 -5.75 7.99 -8.42
CA VAL A 35 -5.81 9.36 -8.90
C VAL A 35 -5.10 9.51 -10.26
N ILE A 36 -3.93 8.88 -10.42
CA ILE A 36 -3.10 9.03 -11.63
C ILE A 36 -3.58 8.13 -12.78
N LEU A 37 -3.93 6.88 -12.47
CA LEU A 37 -4.13 5.81 -13.46
C LEU A 37 -5.60 5.57 -13.81
N GLN A 38 -6.55 6.25 -13.15
CA GLN A 38 -7.98 6.27 -13.48
C GLN A 38 -8.57 4.87 -13.77
N ALA A 39 -8.45 3.95 -12.80
CA ALA A 39 -8.95 2.57 -12.86
C ALA A 39 -8.28 1.64 -13.90
N LYS A 40 -7.08 1.98 -14.38
CA LYS A 40 -6.19 1.00 -15.03
C LYS A 40 -5.62 0.03 -14.00
N TRP A 41 -6.41 -0.93 -13.58
CA TRP A 41 -6.07 -1.84 -12.47
C TRP A 41 -4.83 -2.73 -12.69
N GLY A 42 -4.37 -2.88 -13.94
CA GLY A 42 -3.08 -3.52 -14.23
C GLY A 42 -1.94 -2.66 -13.71
N ASP A 43 -1.87 -1.43 -14.22
CA ASP A 43 -0.89 -0.42 -13.84
C ASP A 43 -0.98 -0.05 -12.34
N ILE A 44 -2.18 -0.06 -11.75
CA ILE A 44 -2.37 0.18 -10.31
C ILE A 44 -1.73 -0.93 -9.47
N ALA A 45 -1.88 -2.20 -9.89
CA ALA A 45 -1.26 -3.31 -9.18
C ALA A 45 0.27 -3.28 -9.30
N GLU A 46 0.79 -2.87 -10.46
CA GLU A 46 2.22 -2.65 -10.66
C GLU A 46 2.76 -1.50 -9.79
N HIS A 47 1.97 -0.44 -9.58
CA HIS A 47 2.36 0.67 -8.70
C HIS A 47 2.38 0.28 -7.21
N VAL A 48 1.46 -0.58 -6.78
CA VAL A 48 1.43 -1.09 -5.40
C VAL A 48 2.53 -2.14 -5.17
N ASP A 49 2.89 -2.91 -6.21
CA ASP A 49 3.96 -3.94 -6.29
C ASP A 49 3.80 -5.14 -5.32
N THR A 50 3.01 -5.00 -4.26
CA THR A 50 2.78 -6.02 -3.23
C THR A 50 1.40 -6.69 -3.32
N LYS A 51 0.51 -6.18 -4.19
CA LYS A 51 -0.89 -6.62 -4.30
C LYS A 51 -1.25 -6.91 -5.76
N THR A 52 -2.02 -7.96 -5.98
CA THR A 52 -2.51 -8.30 -7.31
C THR A 52 -3.63 -7.38 -7.76
N LYS A 53 -3.84 -7.29 -9.07
CA LYS A 53 -4.97 -6.57 -9.68
C LYS A 53 -6.32 -6.90 -9.03
N ALA A 54 -6.58 -8.18 -8.77
CA ALA A 54 -7.82 -8.61 -8.11
C ALA A 54 -7.91 -8.09 -6.67
N GLN A 55 -6.80 -8.10 -5.92
CA GLN A 55 -6.76 -7.55 -4.56
C GLN A 55 -6.95 -6.04 -4.55
N CYS A 56 -6.35 -5.29 -5.48
CA CYS A 56 -6.53 -3.84 -5.59
C CYS A 56 -7.98 -3.46 -5.93
N MET A 57 -8.71 -4.31 -6.66
CA MET A 57 -10.13 -4.08 -6.97
C MET A 57 -11.08 -4.42 -5.80
N LEU A 58 -10.70 -5.37 -4.94
CA LEU A 58 -11.53 -5.87 -3.83
C LEU A 58 -11.26 -5.18 -2.49
N HIS A 59 -10.21 -4.37 -2.39
CA HIS A 59 -9.92 -3.56 -1.21
C HIS A 59 -11.03 -2.53 -0.95
#